data_AF-A0A968LQF4-F1
#
_entry.id   AF-A0A968LQF4-F1
#
_cell.length_a   1.000
_cell.length_b   1.000
_cell.length_c   1.000
_cell.angle_alpha   90.00
_cell.angle_beta   90.00
_cell.angle_gamma   90.00
#
_symmetry.space_group_name_H-M   'P 1'
#
loop_
_entity.id
_entity.type
_entity.pdbx_description
1 polymer ?
#
loop_
_entity_poly.entity_id
_entity_poly.type
_entity_poly.pdbx_seq_one_letter_code
_entity_poly.pdbx_strand_id
1 'polypeptide(L)'
;MRRVAVTSWKPKLDTLTPTGTGTLTLSGANTYAGPTLVNDGILDVTTIPAPISQAVQLEAERVATRVASALEVTGLLCVELFVTTDERVLVNEVAPRPHNSGHLTIEACPTSQFEQAIRAVCGLPLGEVTPHSAAAMANLLGDLWQHAEPNWAAALETGAKLHLYGKREARGGRKMGHLTALGEDALEVVLQARAALRR
;
A
#
# COMPACT_ATOMS: atom_id res chain seq x y z
N MET A 1 -16.24 -8.45 -12.72
CA MET A 1 -15.53 -7.42 -11.92
C MET A 1 -14.31 -8.08 -11.29
N ARG A 2 -13.09 -7.78 -11.73
CA ARG A 2 -11.86 -8.18 -11.01
C ARG A 2 -10.88 -7.02 -11.09
N ARG A 3 -10.71 -6.29 -9.99
CA ARG A 3 -9.77 -5.16 -9.84
C ARG A 3 -8.84 -5.48 -8.67
N VAL A 4 -7.54 -5.29 -8.88
CA VAL A 4 -6.42 -5.80 -8.06
C VAL A 4 -5.60 -4.62 -7.58
N ALA A 5 -5.27 -4.58 -6.29
CA ALA A 5 -4.44 -3.52 -5.70
C ALA A 5 -2.94 -3.87 -5.86
N VAL A 6 -2.11 -2.89 -6.24
CA VAL A 6 -0.65 -3.05 -6.44
C VAL A 6 0.08 -2.43 -5.26
N THR A 7 1.08 -3.11 -4.68
CA THR A 7 1.96 -2.46 -3.70
C THR A 7 3.41 -2.98 -3.72
N SER A 8 4.32 -2.32 -4.47
CA SER A 8 5.72 -1.93 -4.07
C SER A 8 6.83 -2.96 -3.66
N TRP A 9 8.07 -2.50 -3.40
CA TRP A 9 9.38 -3.00 -3.94
C TRP A 9 10.49 -3.53 -2.97
N LYS A 10 11.41 -4.35 -3.52
CA LYS A 10 12.79 -4.78 -3.11
C LYS A 10 13.56 -5.24 -4.40
N PRO A 11 14.87 -5.59 -4.45
CA PRO A 11 15.54 -6.01 -5.70
C PRO A 11 16.03 -7.48 -5.77
N LYS A 12 15.98 -8.06 -7.00
CA LYS A 12 16.88 -9.04 -7.73
C LYS A 12 16.39 -10.45 -8.22
N LEU A 13 16.49 -10.61 -9.56
CA LEU A 13 16.89 -11.72 -10.50
C LEU A 13 16.06 -13.02 -10.80
N ASP A 14 15.74 -13.14 -12.11
CA ASP A 14 15.81 -14.28 -13.08
C ASP A 14 14.67 -15.30 -13.41
N THR A 15 14.07 -15.10 -14.62
CA THR A 15 13.57 -15.98 -15.74
C THR A 15 12.51 -17.10 -15.60
N LEU A 16 11.40 -17.05 -16.41
CA LEU A 16 10.81 -18.13 -17.29
C LEU A 16 9.36 -17.85 -17.86
N THR A 17 8.91 -18.64 -18.86
CA THR A 17 7.97 -18.37 -20.01
C THR A 17 6.57 -19.06 -19.94
N PRO A 18 5.47 -18.59 -20.61
CA PRO A 18 4.06 -19.04 -20.39
C PRO A 18 3.37 -19.83 -21.55
N THR A 19 2.19 -20.43 -21.30
CA THR A 19 1.26 -21.02 -22.31
C THR A 19 -0.23 -20.74 -22.00
N GLY A 20 -1.00 -20.19 -22.97
CA GLY A 20 -2.36 -19.56 -22.86
C GLY A 20 -3.59 -20.50 -22.71
N THR A 21 -4.88 -20.16 -22.97
CA THR A 21 -5.64 -18.96 -23.44
C THR A 21 -7.14 -19.08 -23.03
N GLY A 22 -7.85 -17.96 -22.82
CA GLY A 22 -9.33 -17.88 -22.77
C GLY A 22 -9.85 -16.47 -22.45
N THR A 23 -10.52 -15.81 -23.40
CA THR A 23 -10.90 -14.37 -23.36
C THR A 23 -12.28 -14.13 -22.73
N LEU A 24 -12.39 -13.12 -21.85
CA LEU A 24 -13.64 -12.40 -21.56
C LEU A 24 -13.35 -10.94 -21.15
N THR A 25 -14.08 -9.99 -21.74
CA THR A 25 -13.87 -8.53 -21.62
C THR A 25 -14.74 -7.91 -20.52
N LEU A 26 -14.15 -7.11 -19.61
CA LEU A 26 -14.89 -6.12 -18.80
C LEU A 26 -13.97 -5.00 -18.26
N SER A 27 -14.48 -3.77 -18.27
CA SER A 27 -13.75 -2.50 -18.23
C SER A 27 -13.44 -1.91 -16.83
N GLY A 28 -12.34 -1.14 -16.78
CA GLY A 28 -11.93 -0.24 -15.70
C GLY A 28 -10.85 -0.84 -14.79
N ALA A 29 -9.63 -0.27 -14.84
CA ALA A 29 -8.54 -0.55 -13.90
C ALA A 29 -8.73 0.28 -12.62
N ASN A 30 -8.39 -0.29 -11.46
CA ASN A 30 -8.22 0.47 -10.22
C ASN A 30 -6.88 0.09 -9.64
N THR A 31 -5.94 1.02 -9.72
CA THR A 31 -4.55 0.78 -9.40
C THR A 31 -4.15 1.80 -8.35
N TYR A 32 -3.82 1.32 -7.16
CA TYR A 32 -2.86 2.06 -6.38
C TYR A 32 -1.49 1.58 -6.82
N ALA A 33 -0.68 2.42 -7.47
CA ALA A 33 0.74 2.16 -7.67
C ALA A 33 1.47 3.22 -6.87
N GLY A 34 2.13 2.82 -5.80
CA GLY A 34 2.84 3.72 -4.89
C GLY A 34 4.14 3.11 -4.39
N PRO A 35 5.18 3.90 -4.07
CA PRO A 35 6.42 3.39 -3.53
C PRO A 35 6.19 2.94 -2.10
N THR A 36 6.97 1.95 -1.68
CA THR A 36 7.13 1.56 -0.28
C THR A 36 8.62 1.59 0.02
N LEU A 37 9.01 2.37 1.02
CA LEU A 37 10.33 2.30 1.64
C LEU A 37 10.33 1.12 2.61
N VAL A 38 11.36 0.29 2.61
CA VAL A 38 11.50 -0.87 3.52
C VAL A 38 12.77 -0.69 4.32
N ASN A 39 12.67 -0.69 5.66
CA ASN A 39 13.81 -0.66 6.56
C ASN A 39 13.88 -1.98 7.35
N ASP A 40 15.01 -2.67 7.32
CA ASP A 40 15.21 -3.99 7.96
C ASP A 40 14.15 -5.05 7.59
N GLY A 41 13.66 -5.02 6.35
CA GLY A 41 12.61 -5.93 5.87
C GLY A 41 11.19 -5.55 6.31
N ILE A 42 11.01 -4.41 6.97
CA ILE A 42 9.72 -3.87 7.38
C ILE A 42 9.36 -2.69 6.49
N LEU A 43 8.16 -2.71 5.90
CA LEU A 43 7.60 -1.54 5.23
C LEU A 43 7.60 -0.34 6.20
N ASP A 44 8.31 0.72 5.81
CA ASP A 44 8.55 1.96 6.51
C ASP A 44 7.55 3.07 6.09
N VAL A 45 7.52 3.43 4.80
CA VAL A 45 6.69 4.51 4.25
C VAL A 45 6.06 4.09 2.94
N THR A 46 4.81 4.50 2.66
CA THR A 46 4.10 4.21 1.40
C THR A 46 3.51 5.52 0.83
N THR A 47 3.60 5.80 -0.49
CA THR A 47 3.06 7.08 -1.06
C THR A 47 2.18 6.88 -2.29
N ILE A 48 1.26 7.82 -2.56
CA ILE A 48 0.37 7.82 -3.72
C ILE A 48 0.37 9.23 -4.32
N PRO A 49 0.51 9.38 -5.64
CA PRO A 49 0.90 8.36 -6.62
C PRO A 49 2.35 7.87 -6.43
N ALA A 50 2.75 6.83 -7.16
CA ALA A 50 4.15 6.42 -7.24
C ALA A 50 4.99 7.35 -8.13
N PRO A 51 6.25 7.62 -7.76
CA PRO A 51 7.20 8.31 -8.62
C PRO A 51 7.80 7.31 -9.64
N ILE A 52 6.96 6.73 -10.47
CA ILE A 52 7.34 5.80 -11.55
C ILE A 52 6.83 6.34 -12.89
N SER A 53 7.44 5.89 -13.99
CA SER A 53 6.96 6.23 -15.31
C SER A 53 5.60 5.59 -15.58
N GLN A 54 4.82 6.21 -16.48
CA GLN A 54 3.53 5.68 -16.91
C GLN A 54 3.67 4.27 -17.52
N ALA A 55 4.78 4.00 -18.21
CA ALA A 55 5.05 2.69 -18.77
C ALA A 55 5.19 1.61 -17.69
N VAL A 56 5.94 1.89 -16.62
CA VAL A 56 6.07 0.99 -15.46
C VAL A 56 4.72 0.79 -14.76
N GLN A 57 3.92 1.85 -14.62
CA GLN A 57 2.58 1.74 -14.03
C GLN A 57 1.68 0.78 -14.83
N LEU A 58 1.61 0.96 -16.15
CA LEU A 58 0.80 0.10 -17.02
C LEU A 58 1.29 -1.36 -16.98
N GLU A 59 2.61 -1.58 -16.95
CA GLU A 59 3.15 -2.93 -16.82
C GLU A 59 2.85 -3.56 -15.46
N ALA A 60 2.92 -2.78 -14.37
CA ALA A 60 2.54 -3.24 -13.03
C ALA A 60 1.07 -3.66 -12.96
N GLU A 61 0.17 -2.89 -13.58
CA GLU A 61 -1.25 -3.24 -13.71
C GLU A 61 -1.45 -4.54 -14.48
N ARG A 62 -0.72 -4.69 -15.60
CA ARG A 62 -0.77 -5.89 -16.43
C ARG A 62 -0.30 -7.13 -15.67
N VAL A 63 0.83 -7.03 -14.96
CA VAL A 63 1.38 -8.12 -14.14
C VAL A 63 0.41 -8.50 -13.03
N ALA A 64 -0.11 -7.52 -12.28
CA ALA A 64 -1.03 -7.77 -11.18
C ALA A 64 -2.35 -8.42 -11.65
N THR A 65 -2.87 -7.98 -12.79
CA THR A 65 -4.07 -8.58 -13.42
C THR A 65 -3.83 -10.02 -13.85
N ARG A 66 -2.65 -10.32 -14.40
CA ARG A 66 -2.27 -11.70 -14.76
C ARG A 66 -2.17 -12.61 -13.54
N VAL A 67 -1.53 -12.13 -12.47
CA VAL A 67 -1.40 -12.88 -11.20
C VAL A 67 -2.78 -13.18 -10.62
N ALA A 68 -3.65 -12.19 -10.51
CA ALA A 68 -4.99 -12.39 -9.96
C ALA A 68 -5.86 -13.33 -10.79
N SER A 69 -5.70 -13.29 -12.11
CA SER A 69 -6.39 -14.20 -13.02
C SER A 69 -5.90 -15.63 -12.86
N ALA A 70 -4.58 -15.83 -12.81
CA ALA A 70 -3.96 -17.14 -12.64
C ALA A 70 -4.27 -17.78 -11.27
N LEU A 71 -4.46 -16.97 -10.23
CA LEU A 71 -4.84 -17.40 -8.88
C LEU A 71 -6.36 -17.45 -8.67
N GLU A 72 -7.16 -17.14 -9.70
CA GLU A 72 -8.63 -17.11 -9.66
C GLU A 72 -9.20 -16.30 -8.49
N VAL A 73 -8.54 -15.19 -8.12
CA VAL A 73 -8.87 -14.47 -6.89
C VAL A 73 -10.29 -13.90 -6.95
N THR A 74 -11.03 -14.18 -5.87
CA THR A 74 -12.29 -13.50 -5.53
C THR A 74 -12.04 -12.72 -4.24
N GLY A 75 -12.18 -11.40 -4.30
CA GLY A 75 -11.86 -10.52 -3.16
C GLY A 75 -10.77 -9.50 -3.51
N LEU A 76 -9.95 -9.19 -2.50
CA LEU A 76 -8.83 -8.27 -2.63
C LEU A 76 -7.51 -9.03 -2.75
N LEU A 77 -6.68 -8.61 -3.69
CA LEU A 77 -5.32 -9.08 -3.85
C LEU A 77 -4.38 -7.89 -3.81
N CYS A 78 -3.33 -8.04 -3.04
CA CYS A 78 -2.14 -7.20 -3.06
C CYS A 78 -1.02 -7.94 -3.79
N VAL A 79 -0.42 -7.31 -4.78
CA VAL A 79 0.77 -7.83 -5.48
C VAL A 79 1.94 -6.90 -5.21
N GLU A 80 2.96 -7.41 -4.54
CA GLU A 80 4.22 -6.71 -4.36
C GLU A 80 5.10 -6.86 -5.60
N LEU A 81 5.64 -5.74 -6.07
CA LEU A 81 6.34 -5.66 -7.35
C LEU A 81 7.70 -5.01 -7.17
N PHE A 82 8.69 -5.61 -7.82
CA PHE A 82 9.99 -5.03 -8.05
C PHE A 82 10.00 -4.30 -9.40
N VAL A 83 10.67 -3.16 -9.45
CA VAL A 83 10.92 -2.33 -10.63
C VAL A 83 12.43 -2.20 -10.72
N THR A 84 13.02 -2.76 -11.76
CA THR A 84 14.47 -2.72 -11.95
C THR A 84 14.90 -1.35 -12.46
N THR A 85 16.21 -1.08 -12.45
CA THR A 85 16.77 0.19 -12.97
C THR A 85 16.55 0.36 -14.48
N ASP A 86 16.31 -0.74 -15.20
CA ASP A 86 15.91 -0.78 -16.61
C ASP A 86 14.38 -0.92 -16.79
N GLU A 87 13.60 -0.46 -15.80
CA GLU A 87 12.14 -0.37 -15.83
C GLU A 87 11.37 -1.70 -16.02
N ARG A 88 11.99 -2.85 -15.79
CA ARG A 88 11.27 -4.14 -15.79
C ARG A 88 10.51 -4.34 -14.49
N VAL A 89 9.31 -4.89 -14.60
CA VAL A 89 8.45 -5.23 -13.45
C VAL A 89 8.53 -6.73 -13.14
N LEU A 90 8.87 -7.08 -11.90
CA LEU A 90 8.95 -8.46 -11.41
C LEU A 90 8.02 -8.64 -10.20
N VAL A 91 7.39 -9.80 -10.07
CA VAL A 91 6.59 -10.12 -8.88
C VAL A 91 7.51 -10.53 -7.73
N ASN A 92 7.27 -9.95 -6.56
CA ASN A 92 7.94 -10.32 -5.31
C ASN A 92 7.09 -11.29 -4.49
N GLU A 93 5.94 -10.78 -4.03
CA GLU A 93 5.03 -11.46 -3.12
C GLU A 93 3.59 -11.19 -3.56
N VAL A 94 2.70 -12.10 -3.16
CA VAL A 94 1.26 -11.94 -3.33
C VAL A 94 0.57 -12.14 -1.98
N ALA A 95 -0.29 -11.20 -1.59
CA ALA A 95 -1.08 -11.26 -0.38
C ALA A 95 -2.58 -11.16 -0.72
N PRO A 96 -3.36 -12.25 -0.61
CA PRO A 96 -4.80 -12.27 -0.92
C PRO A 96 -5.64 -11.72 0.25
N ARG A 97 -5.27 -10.53 0.75
CA ARG A 97 -5.86 -9.87 1.90
C ARG A 97 -5.54 -8.38 1.88
N PRO A 98 -6.24 -7.54 2.67
CA PRO A 98 -5.77 -6.20 2.97
C PRO A 98 -4.30 -6.20 3.40
N HIS A 99 -3.55 -5.25 2.86
CA HIS A 99 -2.10 -5.17 3.00
C HIS A 99 -1.68 -3.81 3.59
N ASN A 100 -0.55 -3.79 4.28
CA ASN A 100 -0.15 -2.65 5.09
C ASN A 100 0.10 -1.38 4.25
N SER A 101 0.70 -1.54 3.07
CA SER A 101 0.90 -0.49 2.07
C SER A 101 -0.41 0.13 1.54
N GLY A 102 -1.55 -0.54 1.70
CA GLY A 102 -2.84 0.01 1.31
C GLY A 102 -3.52 0.83 2.42
N HIS A 103 -2.96 0.98 3.63
CA HIS A 103 -3.71 1.61 4.74
C HIS A 103 -4.03 3.08 4.48
N LEU A 104 -3.18 3.79 3.74
CA LEU A 104 -3.46 5.15 3.26
C LEU A 104 -4.78 5.30 2.48
N THR A 105 -5.36 4.21 1.99
CA THR A 105 -6.64 4.24 1.26
C THR A 105 -7.82 4.53 2.19
N ILE A 106 -7.62 4.45 3.51
CA ILE A 106 -8.59 4.91 4.51
C ILE A 106 -8.82 6.42 4.34
N GLU A 107 -7.75 7.20 4.17
CA GLU A 107 -7.84 8.66 4.03
C GLU A 107 -7.93 9.14 2.58
N ALA A 108 -7.30 8.44 1.63
CA ALA A 108 -7.02 8.98 0.31
C ALA A 108 -7.98 8.51 -0.79
N CYS A 109 -8.84 7.53 -0.51
CA CYS A 109 -9.77 6.93 -1.47
C CYS A 109 -11.21 7.00 -0.94
N PRO A 110 -12.23 7.18 -1.81
CA PRO A 110 -13.63 7.10 -1.39
C PRO A 110 -14.02 5.76 -0.77
N THR A 111 -13.40 4.67 -1.25
CA THR A 111 -13.57 3.31 -0.70
C THR A 111 -12.20 2.74 -0.37
N SER A 112 -11.96 2.44 0.91
CA SER A 112 -10.69 1.87 1.37
C SER A 112 -10.53 0.40 0.96
N GLN A 113 -9.30 -0.12 1.00
CA GLN A 113 -9.05 -1.55 0.78
C GLN A 113 -9.87 -2.47 1.70
N PHE A 114 -10.18 -2.01 2.92
CA PHE A 114 -10.92 -2.80 3.91
C PHE A 114 -12.40 -2.89 3.54
N GLU A 115 -13.00 -1.75 3.24
CA GLU A 115 -14.38 -1.71 2.77
C GLU A 115 -14.53 -2.48 1.45
N GLN A 116 -13.59 -2.30 0.53
CA GLN A 116 -13.58 -3.01 -0.74
C GLN A 116 -13.49 -4.53 -0.56
N ALA A 117 -12.65 -5.00 0.38
CA ALA A 117 -12.55 -6.42 0.70
C ALA A 117 -13.85 -6.98 1.26
N ILE A 118 -14.51 -6.25 2.18
CA ILE A 118 -15.81 -6.65 2.73
C ILE A 118 -16.88 -6.70 1.64
N ARG A 119 -16.99 -5.65 0.81
CA ARG A 119 -17.94 -5.62 -0.31
C ARG A 119 -17.76 -6.82 -1.23
N ALA A 120 -16.51 -7.14 -1.58
CA ALA A 120 -16.20 -8.27 -2.44
C ALA A 120 -16.59 -9.63 -1.80
N VAL A 121 -16.28 -9.84 -0.51
CA VAL A 121 -16.63 -11.08 0.21
C VAL A 121 -18.15 -11.22 0.37
N CYS A 122 -18.86 -10.13 0.60
CA CYS A 122 -20.31 -10.12 0.78
C CYS A 122 -21.10 -10.09 -0.54
N GLY A 123 -20.45 -10.06 -1.71
CA GLY A 123 -21.12 -9.97 -3.01
C GLY A 123 -21.83 -8.63 -3.25
N LEU A 124 -21.41 -7.56 -2.55
CA LEU A 124 -21.97 -6.22 -2.69
C LEU A 124 -21.31 -5.47 -3.87
N PRO A 125 -21.97 -4.42 -4.41
CA PRO A 125 -21.35 -3.56 -5.41
C PRO A 125 -20.03 -2.97 -4.91
N LEU A 126 -18.97 -3.14 -5.72
CA LEU A 126 -17.66 -2.56 -5.46
C LEU A 126 -17.71 -1.03 -5.47
N GLY A 127 -16.91 -0.40 -4.61
CA GLY A 127 -16.86 1.06 -4.49
C GLY A 127 -15.85 1.72 -5.43
N GLU A 128 -15.93 3.06 -5.51
CA GLU A 128 -14.95 3.90 -6.19
C GLU A 128 -13.67 3.97 -5.35
N VAL A 129 -12.51 3.76 -5.97
CA VAL A 129 -11.22 3.69 -5.26
C VAL A 129 -10.17 4.61 -5.88
N THR A 130 -10.53 5.39 -6.90
CA THR A 130 -9.64 6.41 -7.45
C THR A 130 -9.25 7.37 -6.32
N PRO A 131 -7.94 7.55 -6.06
CA PRO A 131 -7.53 8.49 -5.04
C PRO A 131 -8.00 9.91 -5.33
N HIS A 132 -8.56 10.59 -4.34
CA HIS A 132 -8.98 11.99 -4.47
C HIS A 132 -7.87 12.98 -4.09
N SER A 133 -6.76 12.49 -3.55
CA SER A 133 -5.59 13.27 -3.16
C SER A 133 -4.31 12.43 -3.20
N ALA A 134 -3.17 13.08 -3.41
CA ALA A 134 -1.89 12.47 -3.06
C ALA A 134 -1.83 12.19 -1.55
N ALA A 135 -1.05 11.18 -1.15
CA ALA A 135 -0.98 10.72 0.23
C ALA A 135 0.35 10.03 0.51
N ALA A 136 0.74 10.03 1.78
CA ALA A 136 1.85 9.22 2.27
C ALA A 136 1.51 8.65 3.64
N MET A 137 1.95 7.43 3.90
CA MET A 137 1.72 6.73 5.15
C MET A 137 3.04 6.22 5.70
N ALA A 138 3.29 6.41 6.98
CA ALA A 138 4.45 5.87 7.68
C ALA A 138 4.01 4.91 8.79
N ASN A 139 4.63 3.73 8.87
CA ASN A 139 4.38 2.82 9.99
C ASN A 139 4.94 3.38 11.30
N LEU A 140 4.24 3.09 12.39
CA LEU A 140 4.69 3.34 13.76
C LEU A 140 5.11 2.00 14.37
N LEU A 141 6.37 1.89 14.77
CA LEU A 141 6.92 0.68 15.39
C LEU A 141 6.97 0.82 16.92
N GLY A 142 6.97 -0.31 17.62
CA GLY A 142 6.99 -0.36 19.09
C GLY A 142 8.24 0.27 19.70
N ASP A 143 9.31 0.44 18.91
CA ASP A 143 10.50 1.19 19.29
C ASP A 143 10.21 2.62 19.75
N LEU A 144 9.10 3.21 19.30
CA LEU A 144 8.67 4.56 19.72
C LEU A 144 8.31 4.63 21.21
N TRP A 145 7.98 3.50 21.86
CA TRP A 145 7.61 3.44 23.28
C TRP A 145 8.76 3.02 24.20
N GLN A 146 9.98 2.81 23.69
CA GLN A 146 11.09 2.27 24.50
C GLN A 146 11.56 3.21 25.63
N HIS A 147 11.38 4.51 25.48
CA HIS A 147 11.90 5.50 26.43
C HIS A 147 10.80 6.31 27.11
N ALA A 148 9.75 6.68 26.37
CA ALA A 148 8.63 7.47 26.86
C ALA A 148 7.39 7.21 25.98
N GLU A 149 6.23 7.70 26.42
CA GLU A 149 5.04 7.75 25.57
C GLU A 149 5.32 8.67 24.37
N PRO A 150 4.97 8.27 23.13
CA PRO A 150 5.19 9.10 21.96
C PRO A 150 4.42 10.43 22.05
N ASN A 151 5.02 11.50 21.53
CA ASN A 151 4.43 12.83 21.56
C ASN A 151 3.32 12.98 20.49
N TRP A 152 2.14 12.46 20.81
CA TRP A 152 0.98 12.44 19.93
C TRP A 152 0.54 13.85 19.51
N ALA A 153 0.58 14.81 20.43
CA ALA A 153 0.18 16.19 20.15
C ALA A 153 1.05 16.80 19.05
N ALA A 154 2.38 16.72 19.19
CA ALA A 154 3.31 17.26 18.20
C ALA A 154 3.17 16.58 16.82
N ALA A 155 2.87 15.27 16.79
CA ALA A 155 2.62 14.57 15.53
C ALA A 155 1.29 14.98 14.86
N LEU A 156 0.24 15.24 15.64
CA LEU A 156 -1.07 15.65 15.13
C LEU A 156 -1.12 17.12 14.69
N GLU A 157 -0.28 17.98 15.27
CA GLU A 157 -0.12 19.39 14.84
C GLU A 157 0.33 19.54 13.39
N THR A 158 0.99 18.53 12.80
CA THR A 158 1.37 18.55 11.39
C THR A 158 0.19 18.33 10.43
N GLY A 159 -0.97 17.92 10.95
CA GLY A 159 -2.13 17.54 10.15
C GLY A 159 -2.19 16.06 9.75
N ALA A 160 -1.20 15.26 10.14
CA ALA A 160 -1.21 13.81 9.93
C ALA A 160 -2.38 13.13 10.67
N LYS A 161 -2.92 12.07 10.07
CA LYS A 161 -3.97 11.22 10.63
C LYS A 161 -3.34 10.03 11.34
N LEU A 162 -3.66 9.85 12.61
CA LEU A 162 -3.12 8.79 13.45
C LEU A 162 -4.08 7.60 13.53
N HIS A 163 -3.54 6.40 13.27
CA HIS A 163 -4.22 5.14 13.50
C HIS A 163 -3.38 4.26 14.44
N LEU A 164 -3.90 4.00 15.63
CA LEU A 164 -3.30 3.07 16.59
C LEU A 164 -4.06 1.74 16.58
N TYR A 165 -3.33 0.63 16.58
CA TYR A 165 -3.93 -0.71 16.49
C TYR A 165 -4.45 -1.24 17.84
N GLY A 166 -4.33 -0.48 18.93
CA GLY A 166 -4.76 -0.91 20.28
C GLY A 166 -3.98 -2.13 20.82
N LYS A 167 -2.76 -2.37 20.33
CA LYS A 167 -1.92 -3.48 20.80
C LYS A 167 -1.42 -3.18 22.21
N ARG A 168 -1.64 -4.11 23.13
CA ARG A 168 -1.32 -3.94 24.57
C ARG A 168 0.16 -3.76 24.90
N GLU A 169 1.05 -4.24 24.03
CA GLU A 169 2.49 -4.26 24.33
C GLU A 169 3.30 -3.77 23.12
N ALA A 170 4.08 -2.72 23.32
CA ALA A 170 5.05 -2.25 22.34
C ALA A 170 6.34 -3.07 22.47
N ARG A 171 6.74 -3.72 21.37
CA ARG A 171 8.01 -4.45 21.26
C ARG A 171 8.78 -3.91 20.05
N GLY A 172 10.11 -3.94 20.10
CA GLY A 172 10.95 -3.53 18.97
C GLY A 172 10.54 -4.25 17.67
N GLY A 173 10.43 -3.51 16.57
CA GLY A 173 9.98 -3.99 15.27
C GLY A 173 8.48 -4.32 15.15
N ARG A 174 7.71 -4.30 16.26
CA ARG A 174 6.27 -4.58 16.22
C ARG A 174 5.54 -3.37 15.65
N LYS A 175 4.78 -3.53 14.56
CA LYS A 175 3.90 -2.47 14.05
C LYS A 175 2.79 -2.15 15.07
N MET A 176 2.75 -0.93 15.58
CA MET A 176 1.81 -0.46 16.61
C MET A 176 0.72 0.46 16.06
N GLY A 177 0.98 1.09 14.92
CA GLY A 177 0.03 1.97 14.24
C GLY A 177 0.59 2.42 12.88
N HIS A 178 -0.04 3.44 12.32
CA HIS A 178 0.49 4.21 11.21
C HIS A 178 0.03 5.67 11.29
N LEU A 179 0.77 6.55 10.62
CA LEU A 179 0.36 7.92 10.30
C LEU A 179 0.06 7.98 8.81
N THR A 180 -0.95 8.75 8.42
CA THR A 180 -1.24 9.10 7.01
C THR A 180 -1.31 10.62 6.87
N ALA A 181 -0.64 11.19 5.87
CA ALA A 181 -0.82 12.58 5.46
C ALA A 181 -1.40 12.62 4.04
N LEU A 182 -2.11 13.69 3.71
CA LEU A 182 -2.71 13.96 2.40
C LEU A 182 -2.14 15.26 1.83
N GLY A 183 -2.13 15.38 0.51
CA GLY A 183 -1.63 16.57 -0.19
C GLY A 183 -0.33 16.30 -0.96
N GLU A 184 0.12 17.32 -1.70
CA GLU A 184 1.34 17.24 -2.52
C GLU A 184 2.60 17.04 -1.67
N ASP A 185 2.60 17.58 -0.45
CA ASP A 185 3.67 17.52 0.55
C ASP A 185 3.50 16.35 1.54
N ALA A 186 2.58 15.42 1.29
CA ALA A 186 2.21 14.36 2.23
C ALA A 186 3.42 13.55 2.74
N LEU A 187 4.40 13.25 1.89
CA LEU A 187 5.61 12.54 2.28
C LEU A 187 6.42 13.32 3.33
N GLU A 188 6.58 14.63 3.13
CA GLU A 188 7.28 15.47 4.07
C GLU A 188 6.50 15.55 5.39
N VAL A 189 5.20 15.82 5.32
CA VAL A 189 4.32 15.95 6.49
C VAL A 189 4.32 14.67 7.34
N VAL A 190 4.22 13.48 6.72
CA VAL A 190 4.18 12.23 7.47
C VAL A 190 5.53 11.90 8.13
N LEU A 191 6.64 12.26 7.48
CA LEU A 191 7.98 12.09 8.04
C LEU A 191 8.24 13.06 9.19
N GLN A 192 7.82 14.32 9.05
CA GLN A 192 7.88 15.32 10.11
C GLN A 192 7.03 14.89 11.31
N ALA A 193 5.80 14.43 11.09
CA ALA A 193 4.92 13.91 12.12
C ALA A 193 5.55 12.74 12.87
N ARG A 194 6.11 11.77 12.15
CA ARG A 194 6.78 10.61 12.73
C ARG A 194 8.03 11.00 13.53
N ALA A 195 8.79 11.99 13.08
CA ALA A 195 9.94 12.51 13.82
C ALA A 195 9.51 13.26 15.09
N ALA A 196 8.39 13.99 15.06
CA ALA A 196 7.85 14.71 16.19
C ALA A 196 7.45 13.79 17.36
N LEU A 197 7.10 12.54 17.09
CA LEU A 197 6.76 11.54 18.12
C LEU A 197 7.88 11.28 19.14
N ARG A 198 9.14 11.58 18.80
CA ARG A 198 10.31 11.36 19.67
C ARG A 198 10.75 12.62 20.43
N ARG A 199 10.05 13.74 20.28
CA ARG A 199 10.38 15.03 20.89
C ARG A 199 9.76 15.20 22.27
#